data_AF-A0A7L4GQ38-F1
#
_entry.id   AF-A0A7L4GQ38-F1
#
_cell.length_a   1.000
_cell.length_b   1.000
_cell.length_c   1.000
_cell.angle_alpha   90.00
_cell.angle_beta   90.00
_cell.angle_gamma   90.00
#
_symmetry.space_group_name_H-M   'P 1'
#
loop_
_entity.id
_entity.type
_entity.pdbx_description
1 polymer ?
#
loop_
_entity_poly.entity_id
_entity_poly.type
_entity_poly.pdbx_seq_one_letter_code
_entity_poly.pdbx_strand_id
1 'polypeptide(L)'
;EAAAGASAGFRLTAVRREPAVRLQHGVSGLEPLAWSEDHRVSVSTARSIAVLEQLSDIHSGGQEMVIHRTAVPAPAAACLLKVGPKKEVAECKEKFASSVDPTVSQSFMLDRVFNPEGKSLPPLRGFKYSSWSPLGCDANGRCLLAALTMDNRLTIHANLNRLQWVQLVDLTEIYGERLYEASYQLSKADTPRGELGDFPEFQRRHSMQTPVRMEWSGICTTQQVKHNNECWDVGSVLLAVLFENSNIAVWQFQLPFLGKESITSCNTIESGINSPSVLSWWEYEHNNRKMSGLIVGSAFGPVKILPVNLKAVKGYFTLRQPVVLWQEMDQLPVHSIKCIPLYHPYQKCSCSLVVAARGPYVFWCLLLISKAGLNVHNSHVTGLHSLPIVSMTADKQNGTVYTCSSDGKARQLIPIFTDVALKFEHQLIKLSEVFGSVRTHGIAVSPCGAYLAVITTEGMTNGLHPVNKNYQVQFVTLKTFEEAAAQLLES
;
A
#
# COMPACT_ATOMS: atom_id res chain seq x y z
N GLU A 1 22.59 -35.31 -23.61
CA GLU A 1 21.47 -34.58 -24.25
C GLU A 1 20.50 -34.14 -23.16
N ALA A 2 20.60 -32.88 -22.75
CA ALA A 2 19.69 -32.28 -21.77
C ALA A 2 18.66 -31.47 -22.55
N ALA A 3 17.37 -31.78 -22.35
CA ALA A 3 16.27 -31.07 -22.95
C ALA A 3 16.39 -29.57 -22.62
N ALA A 4 16.63 -28.78 -23.66
CA ALA A 4 16.40 -27.35 -23.63
C ALA A 4 14.93 -27.14 -23.27
N GLY A 5 14.67 -26.66 -22.05
CA GLY A 5 13.33 -26.30 -21.61
C GLY A 5 12.71 -25.36 -22.62
N ALA A 6 11.62 -25.80 -23.24
CA ALA A 6 10.82 -25.00 -24.15
C ALA A 6 10.49 -23.67 -23.46
N SER A 7 10.88 -22.55 -24.08
CA SER A 7 10.31 -21.26 -23.74
C SER A 7 8.81 -21.36 -24.00
N ALA A 8 8.01 -21.54 -22.94
CA ALA A 8 6.56 -21.46 -23.02
C ALA A 8 6.20 -20.17 -23.77
N GLY A 9 5.49 -20.33 -24.89
CA GLY A 9 5.29 -19.28 -25.87
C GLY A 9 4.73 -17.99 -25.27
N PHE A 10 5.36 -16.89 -25.65
CA PHE A 10 5.07 -15.50 -25.26
C PHE A 10 3.72 -15.00 -25.82
N ARG A 11 2.59 -15.54 -25.36
CA ARG A 11 1.26 -15.13 -25.83
C ARG A 11 0.26 -14.92 -24.70
N LEU A 12 0.41 -13.80 -24.00
CA LEU A 12 -0.69 -13.26 -23.20
C LEU A 12 -1.80 -12.78 -24.15
N THR A 13 -2.92 -13.50 -24.20
CA THR A 13 -4.11 -13.03 -24.92
C THR A 13 -5.01 -12.32 -23.91
N ALA A 14 -4.81 -11.02 -23.77
CA ALA A 14 -5.62 -10.18 -22.89
C ALA A 14 -7.06 -10.14 -23.41
N VAL A 15 -7.98 -10.80 -22.72
CA VAL A 15 -9.42 -10.83 -23.08
C VAL A 15 -10.24 -10.07 -22.05
N ARG A 16 -11.13 -9.20 -22.52
CA ARG A 16 -12.09 -8.46 -21.69
C ARG A 16 -13.01 -9.42 -20.93
N ARG A 17 -13.27 -9.14 -19.66
CA ARG A 17 -14.30 -9.83 -18.86
C ARG A 17 -15.38 -8.86 -18.42
N GLU A 18 -16.61 -9.28 -18.64
CA GLU A 18 -17.81 -8.58 -18.18
C GLU A 18 -18.25 -9.09 -16.80
N PRO A 19 -18.96 -8.27 -16.00
CA PRO A 19 -19.35 -6.89 -16.31
C PRO A 19 -18.25 -5.86 -16.01
N ALA A 20 -18.14 -4.82 -16.83
CA ALA A 20 -17.47 -3.58 -16.43
C ALA A 20 -18.27 -2.86 -15.33
N VAL A 21 -17.64 -2.54 -14.20
CA VAL A 21 -18.32 -1.98 -13.03
C VAL A 21 -18.14 -0.46 -12.96
N ARG A 22 -19.22 0.29 -13.21
CA ARG A 22 -19.22 1.76 -13.12
C ARG A 22 -19.12 2.24 -11.67
N LEU A 23 -18.18 3.14 -11.42
CA LEU A 23 -18.01 3.80 -10.13
C LEU A 23 -18.97 4.98 -10.00
N GLN A 24 -19.54 5.18 -8.81
CA GLN A 24 -20.45 6.32 -8.55
C GLN A 24 -19.69 7.65 -8.39
N HIS A 25 -18.41 7.57 -8.03
CA HIS A 25 -17.59 8.73 -7.70
C HIS A 25 -16.24 8.64 -8.40
N GLY A 26 -15.67 9.81 -8.67
CA GLY A 26 -14.32 9.89 -9.24
C GLY A 26 -13.28 9.29 -8.31
N VAL A 27 -12.29 8.66 -8.91
CA VAL A 27 -11.16 8.04 -8.21
C VAL A 27 -10.30 9.12 -7.52
N SER A 28 -9.74 8.79 -6.36
CA SER A 28 -8.85 9.68 -5.61
C SER A 28 -7.66 8.92 -5.03
N GLY A 29 -6.63 9.67 -4.63
CA GLY A 29 -5.46 9.10 -4.00
C GLY A 29 -4.46 8.52 -4.98
N LEU A 30 -3.42 7.90 -4.41
CA LEU A 30 -2.31 7.31 -5.15
C LEU A 30 -2.46 5.78 -5.08
N GLU A 31 -2.32 5.09 -6.22
CA GLU A 31 -2.62 3.65 -6.34
C GLU A 31 -4.03 3.29 -5.82
N PRO A 32 -5.08 3.80 -6.49
CA PRO A 32 -6.45 3.74 -5.98
C PRO A 32 -7.09 2.35 -6.01
N LEU A 33 -6.46 1.35 -6.62
CA LEU A 33 -6.99 0.01 -6.83
C LEU A 33 -6.16 -1.01 -6.06
N ALA A 34 -6.81 -1.87 -5.29
CA ALA A 34 -6.16 -3.01 -4.63
C ALA A 34 -7.05 -4.26 -4.68
N TRP A 35 -6.43 -5.44 -4.67
CA TRP A 35 -7.10 -6.74 -4.65
C TRP A 35 -6.63 -7.52 -3.42
N SER A 36 -7.55 -7.93 -2.56
CA SER A 36 -7.26 -8.69 -1.35
C SER A 36 -7.02 -10.17 -1.64
N GLU A 37 -6.39 -10.87 -0.69
CA GLU A 37 -6.19 -12.32 -0.74
C GLU A 37 -7.51 -13.11 -0.65
N ASP A 38 -8.57 -12.54 -0.08
CA ASP A 38 -9.94 -13.08 -0.15
C ASP A 38 -10.74 -12.57 -1.36
N HIS A 39 -10.06 -12.19 -2.44
CA HIS A 39 -10.64 -11.89 -3.75
C HIS A 39 -11.57 -10.67 -3.84
N ARG A 40 -11.53 -9.75 -2.88
CA ARG A 40 -12.27 -8.48 -2.90
C ARG A 40 -11.43 -7.38 -3.54
N VAL A 41 -12.06 -6.57 -4.39
CA VAL A 41 -11.42 -5.43 -5.06
C VAL A 41 -11.85 -4.15 -4.38
N SER A 42 -10.91 -3.33 -3.92
CA SER A 42 -11.19 -1.99 -3.38
C SER A 42 -10.79 -0.89 -4.35
N VAL A 43 -11.61 0.16 -4.42
CA VAL A 43 -11.33 1.38 -5.17
C VAL A 43 -11.49 2.61 -4.29
N SER A 44 -10.40 3.35 -4.09
CA SER A 44 -10.41 4.65 -3.41
C SER A 44 -11.03 5.72 -4.30
N THR A 45 -12.06 6.40 -3.78
CA THR A 45 -12.78 7.46 -4.49
C THR A 45 -12.92 8.71 -3.63
N ALA A 46 -13.34 9.81 -4.26
CA ALA A 46 -13.56 11.10 -3.61
C ALA A 46 -14.61 11.09 -2.47
N ARG A 47 -15.39 10.01 -2.31
CA ARG A 47 -16.41 9.90 -1.25
C ARG A 47 -16.47 8.56 -0.52
N SER A 48 -15.82 7.51 -1.02
CA SER A 48 -15.86 6.19 -0.41
C SER A 48 -14.70 5.31 -0.87
N ILE A 49 -14.42 4.22 -0.16
CA ILE A 49 -13.76 3.06 -0.75
C ILE A 49 -14.87 2.14 -1.26
N ALA A 50 -15.02 2.03 -2.59
CA ALA A 50 -15.95 1.07 -3.18
C ALA A 50 -15.32 -0.33 -3.11
N VAL A 51 -16.05 -1.33 -2.65
CA VAL A 51 -15.59 -2.71 -2.59
C VAL A 51 -16.46 -3.60 -3.46
N LEU A 52 -15.83 -4.35 -4.36
CA LEU A 52 -16.45 -5.33 -5.24
C LEU A 52 -16.13 -6.72 -4.70
N GLU A 53 -17.15 -7.52 -4.49
CA GLU A 53 -17.06 -8.91 -4.02
C GLU A 53 -17.92 -9.77 -4.93
N GLN A 54 -17.34 -10.81 -5.51
CA GLN A 54 -18.08 -11.76 -6.34
C GLN A 54 -18.62 -12.87 -5.44
N LEU A 55 -19.94 -13.03 -5.40
CA LEU A 55 -20.62 -14.03 -4.60
C LEU A 55 -21.39 -14.99 -5.51
N SER A 56 -21.35 -16.28 -5.17
CA SER A 56 -22.21 -17.28 -5.79
C SER A 56 -23.50 -17.40 -5.01
N ASP A 57 -24.64 -17.20 -5.66
CA ASP A 57 -25.92 -17.57 -5.07
C ASP A 57 -26.15 -19.07 -5.27
N ILE A 58 -25.95 -19.83 -4.20
CA ILE A 58 -26.09 -21.29 -4.18
C ILE A 58 -27.57 -21.68 -4.01
N HIS A 59 -28.44 -20.74 -3.65
CA HIS A 59 -29.87 -20.97 -3.40
C HIS A 59 -30.74 -20.61 -4.61
N SER A 60 -30.25 -19.80 -5.54
CA SER A 60 -30.87 -19.63 -6.84
C SER A 60 -30.63 -20.86 -7.71
N GLY A 61 -31.67 -21.41 -8.33
CA GLY A 61 -31.57 -22.58 -9.20
C GLY A 61 -30.67 -22.40 -10.44
N GLY A 62 -30.26 -21.17 -10.75
CA GLY A 62 -29.12 -20.87 -11.60
C GLY A 62 -27.94 -20.46 -10.72
N GLN A 63 -26.78 -21.09 -10.93
CA GLN A 63 -25.50 -20.69 -10.31
C GLN A 63 -25.03 -19.34 -10.88
N GLU A 64 -25.82 -18.28 -10.67
CA GLU A 64 -25.49 -16.94 -11.14
C GLU A 64 -24.47 -16.33 -10.19
N MET A 65 -23.32 -15.97 -10.74
CA MET A 65 -22.31 -15.20 -10.02
C MET A 65 -22.68 -13.72 -10.08
N VAL A 66 -22.91 -13.12 -8.92
CA VAL A 66 -23.28 -11.70 -8.80
C VAL A 66 -22.12 -10.93 -8.21
N ILE A 67 -21.79 -9.79 -8.83
CA ILE A 67 -20.83 -8.84 -8.25
C ILE A 67 -21.60 -7.91 -7.30
N HIS A 68 -21.39 -8.09 -6.01
CA HIS A 68 -21.89 -7.18 -4.99
C HIS A 68 -20.97 -5.97 -4.87
N ARG A 69 -21.61 -4.80 -4.78
CA ARG A 69 -20.92 -3.55 -4.53
C ARG A 69 -21.31 -3.01 -3.16
N THR A 70 -20.32 -2.92 -2.28
CA THR A 70 -20.43 -2.27 -0.98
C THR A 70 -19.48 -1.09 -0.90
N ALA A 71 -19.52 -0.31 0.17
CA ALA A 71 -18.62 0.82 0.32
C ALA A 71 -18.33 1.16 1.78
N VAL A 72 -17.10 1.62 2.03
CA VAL A 72 -16.73 2.35 3.25
C VAL A 72 -16.85 3.84 2.94
N PRO A 73 -17.82 4.57 3.51
CA PRO A 73 -18.00 5.99 3.23
C PRO A 73 -16.88 6.83 3.85
N ALA A 74 -16.54 7.96 3.21
CA ALA A 74 -15.66 8.94 3.81
C ALA A 74 -16.33 9.55 5.06
N PRO A 75 -15.59 9.79 6.15
CA PRO A 75 -16.14 10.43 7.34
C PRO A 75 -16.79 11.78 7.02
N ALA A 76 -17.91 12.09 7.68
CA ALA A 76 -18.62 13.35 7.47
C ALA A 76 -17.89 14.55 8.12
N ALA A 77 -17.31 14.33 9.31
CA ALA A 77 -16.53 15.31 10.04
C ALA A 77 -15.07 15.27 9.60
N ALA A 78 -14.43 16.43 9.52
CA ALA A 78 -13.00 16.54 9.27
C ALA A 78 -12.18 15.92 10.42
N CYS A 79 -11.01 15.39 10.10
CA CYS A 79 -10.05 14.91 11.08
C CYS A 79 -9.40 16.10 11.79
N LEU A 80 -9.42 16.08 13.12
CA LEU A 80 -8.74 17.05 13.97
C LEU A 80 -7.58 16.33 14.66
N LEU A 81 -6.35 16.65 14.25
CA LEU A 81 -5.16 16.06 14.85
C LEU A 81 -4.94 16.58 16.27
N LYS A 82 -4.48 15.69 17.16
CA LYS A 82 -4.21 16.03 18.55
C LYS A 82 -2.83 16.69 18.63
N VAL A 83 -2.76 18.01 18.50
CA VAL A 83 -1.48 18.78 18.52
C VAL A 83 -1.23 19.57 19.81
N GLY A 84 -2.21 19.59 20.71
CA GLY A 84 -2.13 20.21 22.03
C GLY A 84 -3.49 20.25 22.73
N PRO A 85 -3.59 20.95 23.86
CA PRO A 85 -4.86 21.24 24.54
C PRO A 85 -5.80 22.04 23.62
N LYS A 86 -7.09 21.67 23.58
CA LYS A 86 -8.07 22.26 22.65
C LYS A 86 -8.12 23.80 22.67
N LYS A 87 -8.03 24.40 23.86
CA LYS A 87 -8.08 25.85 24.06
C LYS A 87 -6.85 26.53 23.45
N GLU A 88 -5.66 26.04 23.80
CA GLU A 88 -4.37 26.56 23.30
C GLU A 88 -4.29 26.42 21.77
N VAL A 89 -4.77 25.30 21.21
CA VAL A 89 -4.84 25.08 19.76
C VAL A 89 -5.73 26.13 19.10
N ALA A 90 -6.91 26.42 19.66
CA ALA A 90 -7.82 27.42 19.10
C ALA A 90 -7.19 28.83 19.09
N GLU A 91 -6.53 29.22 20.18
CA GLU A 91 -5.79 30.49 20.29
C GLU A 91 -4.65 30.56 19.26
N CYS A 92 -3.89 29.48 19.09
CA CYS A 92 -2.84 29.40 18.07
C CYS A 92 -3.40 29.55 16.65
N LYS A 93 -4.52 28.88 16.33
CA LYS A 93 -5.16 28.99 15.01
C LYS A 93 -5.58 30.43 14.69
N GLU A 94 -6.16 31.14 15.66
CA GLU A 94 -6.53 32.55 15.51
C GLU A 94 -5.30 33.44 15.31
N LYS A 95 -4.25 33.24 16.13
CA LYS A 95 -2.96 33.93 16.01
C LYS A 95 -2.32 33.74 14.63
N PHE A 96 -2.30 32.51 14.11
CA PHE A 96 -1.69 32.24 12.80
C PHE A 96 -2.51 32.81 11.64
N ALA A 97 -3.84 32.69 11.71
CA ALA A 97 -4.74 33.26 10.69
C ALA A 97 -4.63 34.79 10.61
N SER A 98 -4.42 35.46 11.74
CA SER A 98 -4.28 36.93 11.85
C SER A 98 -2.82 37.43 11.83
N SER A 99 -1.86 36.55 11.57
CA SER A 99 -0.43 36.92 11.57
C SER A 99 -0.13 38.00 10.53
N VAL A 100 0.64 39.01 10.94
CA VAL A 100 1.17 40.05 10.06
C VAL A 100 2.17 39.50 9.04
N ASP A 101 2.79 38.35 9.33
CA ASP A 101 3.66 37.66 8.39
C ASP A 101 2.81 36.87 7.37
N PRO A 102 2.82 37.26 6.08
CA PRO A 102 2.04 36.58 5.05
C PRO A 102 2.47 35.13 4.85
N THR A 103 3.72 34.78 5.14
CA THR A 103 4.19 33.39 4.98
C THR A 103 3.51 32.47 5.98
N VAL A 104 3.26 32.93 7.21
CA VAL A 104 2.53 32.18 8.24
C VAL A 104 1.04 32.17 7.94
N SER A 105 0.43 33.35 7.75
CA SER A 105 -1.03 33.45 7.58
C SER A 105 -1.51 32.78 6.31
N GLN A 106 -0.83 32.95 5.16
CA GLN A 106 -1.22 32.28 3.92
C GLN A 106 -0.99 30.76 4.00
N SER A 107 0.14 30.31 4.55
CA SER A 107 0.40 28.87 4.71
C SER A 107 -0.66 28.22 5.59
N PHE A 108 -1.03 28.85 6.70
CA PHE A 108 -2.07 28.34 7.59
C PHE A 108 -3.47 28.36 6.94
N MET A 109 -3.84 29.44 6.25
CA MET A 109 -5.18 29.61 5.66
C MET A 109 -5.44 28.73 4.43
N LEU A 110 -4.38 28.32 3.73
CA LEU A 110 -4.46 27.41 2.59
C LEU A 110 -4.33 25.93 2.98
N ASP A 111 -3.83 25.64 4.18
CA ASP A 111 -3.67 24.29 4.67
C ASP A 111 -4.99 23.76 5.28
N ARG A 112 -5.61 22.82 4.55
CA ARG A 112 -6.90 22.20 4.91
C ARG A 112 -6.78 21.17 6.05
N VAL A 113 -5.58 20.80 6.45
CA VAL A 113 -5.30 19.91 7.60
C VAL A 113 -5.10 20.76 8.86
N PHE A 114 -4.40 21.89 8.76
CA PHE A 114 -4.21 22.82 9.88
C PHE A 114 -5.50 23.58 10.22
N ASN A 115 -6.22 24.00 9.17
CA ASN A 115 -7.44 24.79 9.29
C ASN A 115 -8.63 24.16 8.53
N PRO A 116 -9.08 22.94 8.93
CA PRO A 116 -10.17 22.24 8.24
C PRO A 116 -11.52 22.97 8.35
N GLU A 117 -11.67 23.83 9.35
CA GLU A 117 -12.86 24.66 9.61
C GLU A 117 -12.74 26.06 9.00
N GLY A 118 -11.58 26.36 8.38
CA GLY A 118 -11.35 27.59 7.64
C GLY A 118 -12.33 27.68 6.48
N LYS A 119 -13.32 28.58 6.58
CA LYS A 119 -14.39 28.77 5.60
C LYS A 119 -13.91 29.15 4.19
N SER A 120 -12.61 29.34 3.98
CA SER A 120 -11.97 29.65 2.71
C SER A 120 -11.98 28.47 1.73
N LEU A 121 -11.90 27.22 2.21
CA LEU A 121 -11.76 26.04 1.36
C LEU A 121 -12.70 24.91 1.82
N PRO A 122 -13.26 24.11 0.89
CA PRO A 122 -14.04 22.94 1.28
C PRO A 122 -13.15 21.93 2.03
N PRO A 123 -13.67 21.12 2.97
CA PRO A 123 -12.88 20.09 3.64
C PRO A 123 -12.29 19.05 2.68
N LEU A 124 -11.10 18.52 2.98
CA LEU A 124 -10.53 17.40 2.23
C LEU A 124 -11.44 16.18 2.41
N ARG A 125 -11.94 15.63 1.30
CA ARG A 125 -12.82 14.46 1.30
C ARG A 125 -12.28 13.38 0.38
N GLY A 126 -12.63 12.14 0.71
CA GLY A 126 -12.22 10.95 -0.03
C GLY A 126 -11.03 10.24 0.58
N PHE A 127 -10.49 9.29 -0.18
CA PHE A 127 -9.43 8.41 0.28
C PHE A 127 -8.13 8.62 -0.48
N LYS A 128 -7.04 8.72 0.26
CA LYS A 128 -5.66 8.84 -0.24
C LYS A 128 -5.09 7.48 -0.59
N TYR A 129 -5.38 6.46 0.23
CA TYR A 129 -4.87 5.11 0.05
C TYR A 129 -5.72 4.10 0.81
N SER A 130 -5.73 2.85 0.35
CA SER A 130 -6.37 1.73 1.02
C SER A 130 -5.50 0.50 0.90
N SER A 131 -5.41 -0.32 1.96
CA SER A 131 -4.60 -1.54 1.96
C SER A 131 -5.32 -2.68 2.68
N TRP A 132 -5.26 -3.86 2.08
CA TRP A 132 -5.80 -5.09 2.66
C TRP A 132 -4.77 -5.77 3.55
N SER A 133 -5.20 -6.27 4.70
CA SER A 133 -4.38 -7.18 5.51
C SER A 133 -4.27 -8.56 4.82
N PRO A 134 -3.36 -9.43 5.29
CA PRO A 134 -3.40 -10.84 4.96
C PRO A 134 -4.76 -11.50 5.25
N LEU A 135 -5.02 -12.62 4.58
CA LEU A 135 -6.18 -13.47 4.86
C LEU A 135 -6.16 -13.98 6.32
N GLY A 136 -7.31 -14.06 6.99
CA GLY A 136 -7.41 -14.59 8.36
C GLY A 136 -7.35 -13.55 9.48
N CYS A 137 -7.35 -12.25 9.18
CA CYS A 137 -7.16 -11.22 10.20
C CYS A 137 -8.45 -10.79 10.93
N ASP A 138 -9.62 -10.82 10.31
CA ASP A 138 -10.88 -10.42 10.96
C ASP A 138 -11.55 -11.57 11.73
N ALA A 139 -12.65 -11.28 12.42
CA ALA A 139 -13.41 -12.26 13.21
C ALA A 139 -13.98 -13.44 12.39
N ASN A 140 -14.13 -13.27 11.07
CA ASN A 140 -14.65 -14.26 10.14
C ASN A 140 -13.52 -14.95 9.34
N GLY A 141 -12.25 -14.71 9.69
CA GLY A 141 -11.10 -15.23 8.95
C GLY A 141 -10.85 -14.54 7.60
N ARG A 142 -11.39 -13.35 7.37
CA ARG A 142 -11.23 -12.54 6.16
C ARG A 142 -10.17 -11.46 6.33
N CYS A 143 -9.84 -10.77 5.25
CA CYS A 143 -8.96 -9.59 5.28
C CYS A 143 -9.64 -8.39 5.99
N LEU A 144 -8.85 -7.61 6.72
CA LEU A 144 -9.19 -6.27 7.19
C LEU A 144 -8.88 -5.23 6.10
N LEU A 145 -9.59 -4.11 6.13
CA LEU A 145 -9.33 -2.97 5.25
C LEU A 145 -8.80 -1.78 6.05
N ALA A 146 -7.53 -1.43 5.83
CA ALA A 146 -6.98 -0.16 6.29
C ALA A 146 -7.36 0.96 5.31
N ALA A 147 -7.92 2.04 5.83
CA ALA A 147 -8.45 3.14 5.05
C ALA A 147 -7.81 4.47 5.50
N LEU A 148 -7.06 5.10 4.58
CA LEU A 148 -6.43 6.41 4.80
C LEU A 148 -7.15 7.47 3.99
N THR A 149 -7.75 8.42 4.70
CA THR A 149 -8.50 9.54 4.14
C THR A 149 -7.57 10.68 3.68
N MET A 150 -8.09 11.58 2.84
CA MET A 150 -7.34 12.74 2.36
C MET A 150 -7.00 13.76 3.47
N ASP A 151 -7.78 13.79 4.55
CA ASP A 151 -7.54 14.59 5.75
C ASP A 151 -6.77 13.82 6.84
N ASN A 152 -6.05 12.75 6.45
CA ASN A 152 -5.05 12.06 7.27
C ASN A 152 -5.60 11.18 8.42
N ARG A 153 -6.88 10.82 8.38
CA ARG A 153 -7.46 9.82 9.27
C ARG A 153 -7.18 8.40 8.76
N LEU A 154 -6.55 7.58 9.58
CA LEU A 154 -6.28 6.16 9.35
C LEU A 154 -7.19 5.30 10.23
N THR A 155 -8.03 4.50 9.58
CA THR A 155 -9.02 3.66 10.26
C THR A 155 -8.93 2.22 9.76
N ILE A 156 -9.26 1.25 10.61
CA ILE A 156 -9.35 -0.17 10.23
C ILE A 156 -10.82 -0.57 10.20
N HIS A 157 -11.21 -1.25 9.12
CA HIS A 157 -12.58 -1.71 8.89
C HIS A 157 -12.62 -3.22 8.67
N ALA A 158 -13.71 -3.84 9.08
CA ALA A 158 -14.03 -5.22 8.76
C ALA A 158 -15.44 -5.32 8.16
N ASN A 159 -15.67 -6.36 7.38
CA ASN A 159 -16.99 -6.73 6.91
C ASN A 159 -17.48 -7.86 7.83
N LEU A 160 -18.39 -7.57 8.77
CA LEU A 160 -18.81 -8.56 9.76
C LEU A 160 -20.07 -9.33 9.33
N ASN A 161 -20.97 -8.69 8.58
CA ASN A 161 -22.29 -9.24 8.22
C ASN A 161 -22.51 -9.30 6.69
N ARG A 162 -21.48 -9.72 5.95
CA ARG A 162 -21.45 -9.94 4.49
C ARG A 162 -21.78 -8.77 3.56
N LEU A 163 -22.32 -7.64 4.00
CA LEU A 163 -22.49 -6.44 3.16
C LEU A 163 -22.30 -5.12 3.94
N GLN A 164 -22.01 -5.21 5.24
CA GLN A 164 -21.89 -4.07 6.12
C GLN A 164 -20.45 -3.92 6.60
N TRP A 165 -19.89 -2.75 6.33
CA TRP A 165 -18.59 -2.36 6.84
C TRP A 165 -18.72 -1.71 8.21
N VAL A 166 -17.88 -2.14 9.13
CA VAL A 166 -17.79 -1.60 10.49
C VAL A 166 -16.38 -1.07 10.72
N GLN A 167 -16.28 0.17 11.17
CA GLN A 167 -15.02 0.73 11.65
C GLN A 167 -14.69 0.10 13.00
N LEU A 168 -13.59 -0.65 13.06
CA LEU A 168 -13.14 -1.33 14.27
C LEU A 168 -12.28 -0.43 15.16
N VAL A 169 -11.46 0.44 14.55
CA VAL A 169 -10.60 1.37 15.29
C VAL A 169 -10.20 2.59 14.44
N ASP A 170 -9.99 3.72 15.11
CA ASP A 170 -9.31 4.91 14.57
C ASP A 170 -7.87 4.95 15.12
N LEU A 171 -6.89 4.67 14.27
CA LEU A 171 -5.48 4.64 14.69
C LEU A 171 -4.90 6.07 14.80
N THR A 172 -5.45 7.04 14.07
CA THR A 172 -5.02 8.44 14.16
C THR A 172 -5.34 9.00 15.55
N GLU A 173 -6.53 8.70 16.08
CA GLU A 173 -6.91 9.10 17.44
C GLU A 173 -5.97 8.50 18.50
N ILE A 174 -5.76 7.18 18.45
CA ILE A 174 -4.91 6.48 19.43
C ILE A 174 -3.46 6.97 19.36
N TYR A 175 -2.93 7.19 18.14
CA TYR A 175 -1.58 7.71 17.98
C TYR A 175 -1.43 9.15 18.47
N GLY A 176 -2.42 9.99 18.17
CA GLY A 176 -2.44 11.38 18.61
C GLY A 176 -2.46 11.51 20.14
N GLU A 177 -3.28 10.71 20.83
CA GLU A 177 -3.27 10.68 22.30
C GLU A 177 -1.92 10.23 22.86
N ARG A 178 -1.31 9.18 22.28
CA ARG A 178 0.02 8.74 22.69
C ARG A 178 1.10 9.82 22.52
N LEU A 179 1.09 10.52 21.40
CA LEU A 179 2.03 11.62 21.16
C LEU A 179 1.81 12.76 22.15
N TYR A 180 0.55 13.08 22.45
CA TYR A 180 0.20 14.09 23.43
C TYR A 180 0.68 13.71 24.84
N GLU A 181 0.45 12.48 25.29
CA GLU A 181 0.96 11.95 26.57
C GLU A 181 2.49 11.97 26.64
N ALA A 182 3.17 11.70 25.53
CA ALA A 182 4.61 11.79 25.41
C ALA A 182 5.14 13.22 25.18
N SER A 183 4.28 14.25 25.26
CA SER A 183 4.64 15.64 25.00
C SER A 183 5.35 15.86 23.66
N TYR A 184 5.00 15.05 22.64
CA TYR A 184 5.57 15.06 21.29
C TYR A 184 7.10 14.85 21.24
N GLN A 185 7.64 14.16 22.25
CA GLN A 185 9.02 13.68 22.29
C GLN A 185 9.07 12.23 21.79
N LEU A 186 10.05 11.91 20.95
CA LEU A 186 10.26 10.55 20.43
C LEU A 186 11.21 9.76 21.32
N SER A 187 12.20 10.46 21.87
CA SER A 187 13.14 9.91 22.83
C SER A 187 13.18 10.79 24.09
N LYS A 188 13.55 10.18 25.23
CA LYS A 188 13.76 10.93 26.48
C LYS A 188 14.92 11.94 26.39
N ALA A 189 15.75 11.84 25.37
CA ALA A 189 16.86 12.76 25.11
C ALA A 189 16.44 13.94 24.21
N ASP A 190 15.22 13.93 23.66
CA ASP A 190 14.73 15.01 22.81
C ASP A 190 14.44 16.24 23.67
N THR A 191 15.16 17.33 23.40
CA THR A 191 14.81 18.64 23.96
C THR A 191 13.48 19.12 23.36
N PRO A 192 12.54 19.66 24.18
CA PRO A 192 11.35 20.34 23.66
C PRO A 192 11.74 21.36 22.59
N ARG A 193 11.16 21.27 21.40
CA ARG A 193 11.58 22.06 20.23
C ARG A 193 10.94 23.46 20.14
N GLY A 194 10.01 23.82 21.03
CA GLY A 194 9.36 25.13 21.08
C GLY A 194 8.00 25.11 21.79
N GLU A 195 7.36 26.28 21.90
CA GLU A 195 5.98 26.41 22.39
C GLU A 195 4.98 26.17 21.25
N LEU A 196 3.74 25.77 21.56
CA LEU A 196 2.73 25.53 20.50
C LEU A 196 2.39 26.81 19.72
N GLY A 197 2.59 27.98 20.33
CA GLY A 197 2.42 29.29 19.72
C GLY A 197 3.45 29.60 18.62
N ASP A 198 4.49 28.78 18.46
CA ASP A 198 5.46 28.87 17.37
C ASP A 198 4.97 28.05 16.17
N PHE A 199 4.80 28.72 15.02
CA PHE A 199 4.27 28.07 13.81
C PHE A 199 5.09 26.83 13.38
N PRO A 200 6.44 26.82 13.43
CA PRO A 200 7.22 25.63 13.11
C PRO A 200 6.95 24.44 14.04
N GLU A 201 6.73 24.67 15.35
CA GLU A 201 6.38 23.60 16.28
C GLU A 201 4.95 23.08 16.03
N PHE A 202 4.02 23.98 15.73
CA PHE A 202 2.67 23.61 15.29
C PHE A 202 2.72 22.71 14.05
N GLN A 203 3.48 23.09 13.02
CA GLN A 203 3.70 22.29 11.81
C GLN A 203 4.36 20.94 12.14
N ARG A 204 5.38 20.92 13.00
CA ARG A 204 6.05 19.69 13.43
C ARG A 204 5.06 18.70 14.03
N ARG A 205 4.22 19.13 14.98
CA ARG A 205 3.24 18.24 15.64
C ARG A 205 2.19 17.69 14.67
N HIS A 206 1.82 18.44 13.63
CA HIS A 206 0.98 17.92 12.55
C HIS A 206 1.72 16.91 11.68
N SER A 207 2.97 17.18 11.30
CA SER A 207 3.77 16.27 10.48
C SER A 207 4.05 14.93 11.18
N MET A 208 4.10 14.92 12.52
CA MET A 208 4.19 13.69 13.32
C MET A 208 2.94 12.81 13.23
N GLN A 209 1.79 13.39 12.89
CA GLN A 209 0.48 12.72 12.87
C GLN A 209 -0.11 12.59 11.47
N THR A 210 0.61 13.03 10.43
CA THR A 210 0.13 13.01 9.05
C THR A 210 0.67 11.78 8.30
N PRO A 211 -0.15 10.73 8.09
CA PRO A 211 0.32 9.52 7.44
C PRO A 211 0.50 9.73 5.93
N VAL A 212 1.60 9.22 5.41
CA VAL A 212 1.93 9.20 3.99
C VAL A 212 1.49 7.89 3.35
N ARG A 213 1.87 6.75 3.97
CA ARG A 213 1.56 5.39 3.52
C ARG A 213 1.41 4.44 4.69
N MET A 214 0.77 3.30 4.45
CA MET A 214 0.75 2.16 5.37
C MET A 214 0.94 0.85 4.62
N GLU A 215 1.55 -0.14 5.27
CA GLU A 215 1.75 -1.47 4.70
C GLU A 215 1.64 -2.55 5.80
N TRP A 216 1.00 -3.67 5.46
CA TRP A 216 0.85 -4.82 6.34
C TRP A 216 2.04 -5.78 6.24
N SER A 217 2.42 -6.41 7.35
CA SER A 217 3.31 -7.57 7.34
C SER A 217 2.55 -8.85 6.97
N GLY A 218 3.28 -9.96 6.79
CA GLY A 218 2.68 -11.28 6.88
C GLY A 218 2.20 -11.60 8.31
N ILE A 219 1.43 -12.68 8.46
CA ILE A 219 1.00 -13.16 9.78
C ILE A 219 2.17 -13.83 10.49
N CYS A 220 2.40 -13.43 11.74
CA CYS A 220 3.38 -14.02 12.63
C CYS A 220 2.66 -14.85 13.71
N THR A 221 2.95 -16.14 13.75
CA THR A 221 2.43 -17.06 14.77
C THR A 221 3.44 -17.24 15.89
N THR A 222 2.99 -17.07 17.14
CA THR A 222 3.81 -17.28 18.33
C THR A 222 3.15 -18.31 19.26
N GLN A 223 3.94 -19.24 19.80
CA GLN A 223 3.44 -20.21 20.78
C GLN A 223 3.38 -19.60 22.18
N GLN A 224 2.23 -19.70 22.83
CA GLN A 224 2.04 -19.35 24.24
C GLN A 224 1.71 -20.60 25.06
N VAL A 225 2.32 -20.71 26.24
CA VAL A 225 2.10 -21.81 27.17
C VAL A 225 1.04 -21.40 28.18
N LYS A 226 -0.04 -22.19 28.28
CA LYS A 226 -1.07 -22.02 29.31
C LYS A 226 -0.56 -22.48 30.67
N HIS A 227 -1.30 -22.13 31.73
CA HIS A 227 -1.01 -22.61 33.09
C HIS A 227 -1.02 -24.14 33.24
N ASN A 228 -1.70 -24.87 32.34
CA ASN A 228 -1.73 -26.33 32.29
C ASN A 228 -0.61 -26.94 31.41
N ASN A 229 0.41 -26.17 31.03
CA ASN A 229 1.50 -26.55 30.12
C ASN A 229 1.07 -26.92 28.68
N GLU A 230 -0.17 -26.63 28.28
CA GLU A 230 -0.57 -26.73 26.87
C GLU A 230 -0.06 -25.52 26.09
N CYS A 231 0.59 -25.79 24.94
CA CYS A 231 0.95 -24.75 23.99
C CYS A 231 -0.24 -24.45 23.07
N TRP A 232 -0.49 -23.18 22.78
CA TRP A 232 -1.41 -22.77 21.73
C TRP A 232 -0.80 -21.65 20.89
N ASP A 233 -1.19 -21.61 19.62
CA ASP A 233 -0.68 -20.68 18.64
C ASP A 233 -1.48 -19.38 18.66
N VAL A 234 -0.78 -18.26 18.85
CA VAL A 234 -1.34 -16.91 18.81
C VAL A 234 -0.85 -16.22 17.55
N GLY A 235 -1.79 -15.96 16.64
CA GLY A 235 -1.54 -15.17 15.44
C GLY A 235 -1.44 -13.68 15.78
N SER A 236 -0.50 -13.00 15.14
CA SER A 236 -0.39 -11.54 15.17
C SER A 236 -0.04 -11.02 13.78
N VAL A 237 -0.44 -9.78 13.50
CA VAL A 237 -0.08 -9.07 12.27
C VAL A 237 0.41 -7.68 12.62
N LEU A 238 1.31 -7.15 11.80
CA LEU A 238 1.86 -5.81 11.98
C LEU A 238 1.35 -4.88 10.89
N LEU A 239 1.12 -3.63 11.26
CA LEU A 239 0.83 -2.53 10.33
C LEU A 239 1.85 -1.43 10.55
N ALA A 240 2.68 -1.15 9.54
CA ALA A 240 3.60 -0.04 9.56
C ALA A 240 2.94 1.18 8.90
N VAL A 241 3.06 2.34 9.52
CA VAL A 241 2.49 3.61 9.07
C VAL A 241 3.60 4.63 9.01
N LEU A 242 3.90 5.11 7.80
CA LEU A 242 4.92 6.12 7.52
C LEU A 242 4.29 7.52 7.62
N PHE A 243 4.94 8.44 8.33
CA PHE A 243 4.49 9.82 8.53
C PHE A 243 5.36 10.84 7.77
N GLU A 244 4.84 12.04 7.56
CA GLU A 244 5.54 13.13 6.86
C GLU A 244 6.84 13.54 7.54
N ASN A 245 6.90 13.46 8.86
CA ASN A 245 8.11 13.74 9.62
C ASN A 245 9.17 12.63 9.55
N SER A 246 8.99 11.63 8.69
CA SER A 246 9.91 10.50 8.49
C SER A 246 9.91 9.45 9.60
N ASN A 247 8.96 9.51 10.52
CA ASN A 247 8.74 8.43 11.49
C ASN A 247 7.88 7.32 10.91
N ILE A 248 8.00 6.14 11.52
CA ILE A 248 7.17 4.99 11.23
C ILE A 248 6.59 4.49 12.55
N ALA A 249 5.26 4.46 12.66
CA ALA A 249 4.59 3.73 13.73
C ALA A 249 4.32 2.29 13.26
N VAL A 250 4.80 1.31 14.01
CA VAL A 250 4.55 -0.11 13.77
C VAL A 250 3.59 -0.62 14.82
N TRP A 251 2.36 -0.87 14.40
CA TRP A 251 1.29 -1.41 15.22
C TRP A 251 1.33 -2.93 15.22
N GLN A 252 1.10 -3.54 16.37
CA GLN A 252 0.94 -4.98 16.52
C GLN A 252 -0.50 -5.30 16.90
N PHE A 253 -1.15 -6.12 16.09
CA PHE A 253 -2.51 -6.58 16.31
C PHE A 253 -2.51 -8.07 16.61
N GLN A 254 -3.21 -8.46 17.67
CA GLN A 254 -3.54 -9.84 17.95
C GLN A 254 -4.70 -10.29 17.06
N LEU A 255 -4.62 -11.52 16.55
CA LEU A 255 -5.63 -12.12 15.69
C LEU A 255 -6.54 -13.09 16.45
N PRO A 256 -7.84 -13.16 16.12
CA PRO A 256 -8.55 -12.26 15.20
C PRO A 256 -8.66 -10.84 15.75
N PHE A 257 -8.62 -9.85 14.86
CA PHE A 257 -8.73 -8.44 15.24
C PHE A 257 -10.19 -8.06 15.45
N LEU A 258 -10.55 -7.71 16.68
CA LEU A 258 -11.92 -7.39 17.09
C LEU A 258 -12.13 -5.89 17.32
N GLY A 259 -11.06 -5.11 17.42
CA GLY A 259 -11.10 -3.66 17.67
C GLY A 259 -9.90 -3.19 18.47
N LYS A 260 -10.06 -2.04 19.15
CA LYS A 260 -9.00 -1.39 19.93
C LYS A 260 -8.30 -2.32 20.94
N GLU A 261 -9.05 -3.19 21.59
CA GLU A 261 -8.51 -4.14 22.59
C GLU A 261 -7.56 -5.19 21.99
N SER A 262 -7.64 -5.44 20.68
CA SER A 262 -6.73 -6.35 19.98
C SER A 262 -5.37 -5.70 19.66
N ILE A 263 -5.17 -4.41 19.97
CA ILE A 263 -3.89 -3.73 19.76
C ILE A 263 -2.95 -4.04 20.92
N THR A 264 -1.95 -4.88 20.67
CA THR A 264 -0.99 -5.31 21.69
C THR A 264 0.10 -4.27 21.95
N SER A 265 0.60 -3.63 20.89
CA SER A 265 1.65 -2.63 21.01
C SER A 265 1.68 -1.68 19.82
N CYS A 266 2.37 -0.55 19.97
CA CYS A 266 2.78 0.27 18.84
C CYS A 266 4.15 0.86 19.16
N ASN A 267 5.10 0.75 18.23
CA ASN A 267 6.48 1.24 18.39
C ASN A 267 6.76 2.29 17.33
N THR A 268 7.56 3.31 17.66
CA THR A 268 7.97 4.33 16.67
C THR A 268 9.43 4.13 16.30
N ILE A 269 9.73 4.19 14.99
CA ILE A 269 11.06 4.06 14.41
C ILE A 269 11.31 5.30 13.54
N GLU A 270 12.51 5.87 13.62
CA GLU A 270 12.92 6.94 12.70
C GLU A 270 13.49 6.34 11.41
N SER A 271 12.97 6.76 10.25
CA SER A 271 13.44 6.22 8.98
C SER A 271 14.78 6.80 8.52
N GLY A 272 15.09 8.04 8.92
CA GLY A 272 16.24 8.78 8.41
C GLY A 272 16.17 9.08 6.91
N ILE A 273 14.98 8.99 6.29
CA ILE A 273 14.74 9.36 4.89
C ILE A 273 13.90 10.63 4.86
N ASN A 274 14.46 11.70 4.31
CA ASN A 274 13.74 12.96 4.13
C ASN A 274 12.63 12.83 3.08
N SER A 275 11.49 13.47 3.35
CA SER A 275 10.31 13.52 2.48
C SER A 275 9.92 12.13 1.96
N PRO A 276 9.60 11.19 2.86
CA PRO A 276 9.32 9.83 2.48
C PRO A 276 8.01 9.77 1.70
N SER A 277 7.93 8.94 0.67
CA SER A 277 6.80 8.88 -0.28
C SER A 277 6.14 7.50 -0.34
N VAL A 278 6.88 6.44 -0.02
CA VAL A 278 6.45 5.05 -0.16
C VAL A 278 7.02 4.18 0.95
N LEU A 279 6.24 3.17 1.34
CA LEU A 279 6.57 2.17 2.34
C LEU A 279 6.23 0.79 1.78
N SER A 280 7.10 -0.20 1.98
CA SER A 280 6.81 -1.60 1.67
C SER A 280 7.40 -2.50 2.75
N TRP A 281 6.70 -3.57 3.10
CA TRP A 281 7.22 -4.58 4.00
C TRP A 281 8.05 -5.59 3.19
N TRP A 282 9.26 -5.88 3.64
CA TRP A 282 10.09 -6.94 3.08
C TRP A 282 10.16 -8.10 4.06
N GLU A 283 9.89 -9.29 3.56
CA GLU A 283 10.00 -10.54 4.30
C GLU A 283 10.75 -11.54 3.44
N TYR A 284 11.69 -12.23 4.08
CA TYR A 284 12.46 -13.31 3.51
C TYR A 284 12.31 -14.53 4.40
N GLU A 285 11.98 -15.65 3.79
CA GLU A 285 11.93 -16.94 4.45
C GLU A 285 12.63 -17.99 3.59
N HIS A 286 13.60 -18.68 4.18
CA HIS A 286 14.24 -19.84 3.58
C HIS A 286 14.79 -20.76 4.66
N ASN A 287 14.32 -22.01 4.66
CA ASN A 287 14.57 -22.97 5.74
C ASN A 287 14.21 -22.33 7.10
N ASN A 288 15.05 -22.50 8.12
CA ASN A 288 14.84 -21.93 9.46
C ASN A 288 15.29 -20.46 9.59
N ARG A 289 15.60 -19.76 8.48
CA ARG A 289 15.98 -18.34 8.50
C ARG A 289 14.81 -17.51 8.00
N LYS A 290 14.28 -16.69 8.91
CA LYS A 290 13.37 -15.59 8.59
C LYS A 290 14.10 -14.28 8.78
N MET A 291 13.91 -13.33 7.88
CA MET A 291 14.39 -11.96 8.02
C MET A 291 13.37 -11.00 7.45
N SER A 292 13.23 -9.84 8.07
CA SER A 292 12.32 -8.81 7.60
C SER A 292 12.90 -7.42 7.76
N GLY A 293 12.24 -6.45 7.13
CA GLY A 293 12.58 -5.04 7.22
C GLY A 293 11.52 -4.18 6.55
N LEU A 294 11.62 -2.86 6.76
CA LEU A 294 10.75 -1.88 6.10
C LEU A 294 11.53 -1.16 5.02
N ILE A 295 11.05 -1.22 3.79
CA ILE A 295 11.62 -0.45 2.69
C ILE A 295 10.91 0.90 2.65
N VAL A 296 11.68 1.97 2.74
CA VAL A 296 11.19 3.34 2.65
C VAL A 296 11.83 4.00 1.44
N GLY A 297 11.02 4.63 0.60
CA GLY A 297 11.46 5.44 -0.53
C GLY A 297 11.13 6.92 -0.32
N SER A 298 11.93 7.78 -0.94
CA SER A 298 11.80 9.24 -0.88
C SER A 298 11.11 9.81 -2.12
N ALA A 299 10.45 10.95 -1.96
CA ALA A 299 10.01 11.81 -3.05
C ALA A 299 11.19 12.36 -3.89
N PHE A 300 12.42 12.26 -3.39
CA PHE A 300 13.64 12.74 -4.06
C PHE A 300 14.52 11.63 -4.63
N GLY A 301 14.14 10.36 -4.45
CA GLY A 301 14.81 9.23 -5.09
C GLY A 301 15.40 8.15 -4.18
N PRO A 302 16.08 8.47 -3.06
CA PRO A 302 16.72 7.44 -2.23
C PRO A 302 15.74 6.40 -1.67
N VAL A 303 16.22 5.16 -1.53
CA VAL A 303 15.47 4.04 -0.95
C VAL A 303 16.36 3.21 -0.05
N LYS A 304 15.86 2.87 1.13
CA LYS A 304 16.58 2.05 2.13
C LYS A 304 15.67 1.01 2.75
N ILE A 305 16.26 -0.13 3.12
CA ILE A 305 15.64 -1.11 4.02
C ILE A 305 16.06 -0.76 5.44
N LEU A 306 15.08 -0.65 6.33
CA LEU A 306 15.26 -0.34 7.73
C LEU A 306 15.02 -1.57 8.60
N PRO A 307 15.80 -1.71 9.68
CA PRO A 307 15.57 -2.77 10.63
C PRO A 307 14.33 -2.50 11.49
N VAL A 308 13.52 -3.53 11.72
CA VAL A 308 12.31 -3.51 12.53
C VAL A 308 12.59 -4.20 13.86
N ASN A 309 13.19 -3.48 14.80
CA ASN A 309 13.54 -4.01 16.12
C ASN A 309 12.33 -4.00 17.05
N LEU A 310 11.45 -5.00 16.93
CA LEU A 310 10.31 -5.17 17.80
C LEU A 310 10.69 -6.01 19.02
N LYS A 311 11.08 -5.34 20.11
CA LYS A 311 11.39 -6.00 21.40
C LYS A 311 10.24 -6.89 21.91
N ALA A 312 8.99 -6.59 21.51
CA ALA A 312 7.78 -7.28 21.95
C ALA A 312 7.44 -8.55 21.15
N VAL A 313 7.98 -8.74 19.94
CA VAL A 313 7.62 -9.88 19.08
C VAL A 313 8.72 -10.92 19.13
N LYS A 314 8.55 -11.93 20.00
CA LYS A 314 9.49 -13.06 20.11
C LYS A 314 9.57 -13.80 18.77
N GLY A 315 10.79 -14.07 18.30
CA GLY A 315 11.01 -14.77 17.03
C GLY A 315 10.94 -13.88 15.78
N TYR A 316 10.75 -12.57 15.94
CA TYR A 316 10.84 -11.61 14.84
C TYR A 316 12.30 -11.25 14.56
N PHE A 317 12.80 -11.60 13.37
CA PHE A 317 14.19 -11.40 12.97
C PHE A 317 14.29 -10.30 11.92
N THR A 318 15.17 -9.32 12.17
CA THR A 318 15.39 -8.18 11.27
C THR A 318 16.88 -8.03 10.94
N LEU A 319 17.18 -7.20 9.95
CA LEU A 319 18.53 -6.70 9.68
C LEU A 319 19.13 -6.02 10.93
N ARG A 320 20.46 -6.01 11.04
CA ARG A 320 21.17 -5.30 12.13
C ARG A 320 21.36 -3.81 11.84
N GLN A 321 21.54 -3.46 10.58
CA GLN A 321 21.77 -2.08 10.12
C GLN A 321 20.91 -1.80 8.89
N PRO A 322 20.55 -0.53 8.64
CA PRO A 322 19.91 -0.13 7.41
C PRO A 322 20.72 -0.53 6.17
N VAL A 323 20.03 -0.94 5.11
CA VAL A 323 20.65 -1.31 3.83
C VAL A 323 20.17 -0.33 2.76
N VAL A 324 21.11 0.34 2.10
CA VAL A 324 20.78 1.29 1.03
C VAL A 324 20.57 0.51 -0.27
N LEU A 325 19.40 0.68 -0.91
CA LEU A 325 19.11 0.06 -2.21
C LEU A 325 19.45 1.00 -3.36
N TRP A 326 19.08 2.27 -3.22
CA TRP A 326 19.38 3.36 -4.14
C TRP A 326 19.71 4.61 -3.31
N GLN A 327 20.84 5.26 -3.61
CA GLN A 327 21.35 6.39 -2.82
C GLN A 327 21.13 7.75 -3.50
N GLU A 328 20.90 7.73 -4.81
CA GLU A 328 20.90 8.92 -5.66
C GLU A 328 19.66 9.80 -5.39
N MET A 329 19.90 11.09 -5.19
CA MET A 329 18.87 12.14 -5.11
C MET A 329 18.66 12.77 -6.49
N ASP A 330 18.11 11.99 -7.41
CA ASP A 330 17.86 12.39 -8.81
C ASP A 330 16.56 13.19 -9.00
N GLN A 331 15.86 13.52 -7.91
CA GLN A 331 14.56 14.21 -7.92
C GLN A 331 13.45 13.42 -8.64
N LEU A 332 13.64 12.11 -8.85
CA LEU A 332 12.62 11.22 -9.37
C LEU A 332 11.89 10.53 -8.21
N PRO A 333 10.62 10.89 -7.94
CA PRO A 333 9.90 10.36 -6.80
C PRO A 333 9.67 8.87 -6.94
N VAL A 334 9.92 8.15 -5.86
CA VAL A 334 9.58 6.74 -5.76
C VAL A 334 8.09 6.63 -5.42
N HIS A 335 7.30 6.14 -6.36
CA HIS A 335 5.83 6.15 -6.23
C HIS A 335 5.26 4.86 -5.65
N SER A 336 5.86 3.72 -6.02
CA SER A 336 5.40 2.39 -5.65
C SER A 336 6.60 1.46 -5.49
N ILE A 337 6.55 0.59 -4.49
CA ILE A 337 7.54 -0.47 -4.25
C ILE A 337 6.77 -1.79 -4.06
N LYS A 338 7.27 -2.86 -4.67
CA LYS A 338 6.77 -4.22 -4.45
C LYS A 338 7.94 -5.15 -4.11
N CYS A 339 7.75 -5.98 -3.08
CA CYS A 339 8.67 -7.01 -2.65
C CYS A 339 8.11 -8.37 -3.05
N ILE A 340 8.87 -9.15 -3.82
CA ILE A 340 8.42 -10.43 -4.36
C ILE A 340 9.43 -11.51 -3.95
N PRO A 341 9.03 -12.54 -3.19
CA PRO A 341 9.88 -13.69 -2.93
C PRO A 341 10.07 -14.49 -4.23
N LEU A 342 11.29 -14.89 -4.53
CA LEU A 342 11.64 -15.68 -5.71
C LEU A 342 12.64 -16.79 -5.37
N TYR A 343 12.70 -17.80 -6.22
CA TYR A 343 13.74 -18.81 -6.17
C TYR A 343 14.71 -18.62 -7.33
N HIS A 344 15.99 -18.46 -7.03
CA HIS A 344 17.04 -18.31 -8.04
C HIS A 344 17.41 -19.70 -8.59
N PRO A 345 17.09 -20.04 -9.86
CA PRO A 345 17.25 -21.40 -10.37
C PRO A 345 18.72 -21.81 -10.52
N TYR A 346 19.60 -20.91 -10.96
CA TYR A 346 21.03 -21.21 -11.13
C TYR A 346 21.80 -21.32 -9.80
N GLN A 347 21.56 -20.41 -8.85
CA GLN A 347 22.20 -20.42 -7.53
C GLN A 347 21.51 -21.34 -6.52
N LYS A 348 20.33 -21.87 -6.87
CA LYS A 348 19.50 -22.77 -6.05
C LYS A 348 19.19 -22.22 -4.65
N CYS A 349 18.89 -20.92 -4.56
CA CYS A 349 18.62 -20.23 -3.31
C CYS A 349 17.36 -19.37 -3.37
N SER A 350 16.69 -19.16 -2.23
CA SER A 350 15.66 -18.13 -2.14
C SER A 350 16.29 -16.74 -2.24
N CYS A 351 15.55 -15.82 -2.83
CA CYS A 351 15.92 -14.43 -3.01
C CYS A 351 14.68 -13.54 -2.94
N SER A 352 14.87 -12.23 -2.81
CA SER A 352 13.76 -11.27 -2.87
C SER A 352 14.02 -10.25 -3.96
N LEU A 353 13.06 -10.09 -4.85
CA LEU A 353 13.06 -9.07 -5.87
C LEU A 353 12.29 -7.86 -5.34
N VAL A 354 12.99 -6.75 -5.14
CA VAL A 354 12.41 -5.45 -4.81
C VAL A 354 12.32 -4.64 -6.08
N VAL A 355 11.13 -4.16 -6.43
CA VAL A 355 10.88 -3.39 -7.64
C VAL A 355 10.28 -2.05 -7.26
N ALA A 356 10.77 -0.97 -7.88
CA ALA A 356 10.36 0.39 -7.59
C ALA A 356 9.99 1.14 -8.88
N ALA A 357 8.84 1.81 -8.88
CA ALA A 357 8.42 2.69 -9.97
C ALA A 357 8.90 4.12 -9.72
N ARG A 358 9.68 4.68 -10.66
CA ARG A 358 10.25 6.03 -10.60
C ARG A 358 10.04 6.73 -11.95
N GLY A 359 9.09 7.67 -12.00
CA GLY A 359 8.68 8.28 -13.26
C GLY A 359 8.25 7.21 -14.28
N PRO A 360 8.78 7.21 -15.53
CA PRO A 360 8.47 6.18 -16.54
C PRO A 360 9.30 4.89 -16.40
N TYR A 361 10.19 4.80 -15.40
CA TYR A 361 11.18 3.73 -15.25
C TYR A 361 10.79 2.74 -14.15
N VAL A 362 11.26 1.51 -14.32
CA VAL A 362 11.20 0.47 -13.29
C VAL A 362 12.62 0.18 -12.82
N PHE A 363 12.90 0.47 -11.56
CA PHE A 363 14.14 0.10 -10.89
C PHE A 363 13.92 -1.24 -10.19
N TRP A 364 14.94 -2.08 -10.14
CA TRP A 364 14.84 -3.36 -9.45
C TRP A 364 16.12 -3.67 -8.69
N CYS A 365 15.95 -4.41 -7.61
CA CYS A 365 17.01 -4.88 -6.74
C CYS A 365 16.76 -6.33 -6.36
N LEU A 366 17.72 -7.21 -6.62
CA LEU A 366 17.71 -8.59 -6.19
C LEU A 366 18.51 -8.72 -4.88
N LEU A 367 17.82 -9.14 -3.84
CA LEU A 367 18.36 -9.41 -2.52
C LEU A 367 18.69 -10.90 -2.39
N LEU A 368 19.97 -11.21 -2.28
CA LEU A 368 20.48 -12.57 -2.14
C LEU A 368 21.07 -12.77 -0.76
N ILE A 369 20.55 -13.74 0.00
CA ILE A 369 21.00 -14.02 1.35
C ILE A 369 21.84 -15.28 1.36
N SER A 370 23.12 -15.12 1.69
CA SER A 370 24.10 -16.19 1.75
C SER A 370 24.64 -16.39 3.17
N LYS A 371 25.58 -17.32 3.35
CA LYS A 371 26.33 -17.45 4.61
C LYS A 371 27.20 -16.22 4.89
N ALA A 372 27.64 -15.50 3.86
CA ALA A 372 28.49 -14.31 3.98
C ALA A 372 27.71 -13.03 4.30
N GLY A 373 26.39 -13.03 4.16
CA GLY A 373 25.52 -11.89 4.41
C GLY A 373 24.51 -11.65 3.30
N LEU A 374 23.94 -10.44 3.30
CA LEU A 374 23.01 -9.94 2.29
C LEU A 374 23.79 -9.28 1.15
N ASN A 375 23.63 -9.80 -0.06
CA ASN A 375 24.12 -9.19 -1.29
C ASN A 375 22.97 -8.48 -2.01
N VAL A 376 23.29 -7.33 -2.59
CA VAL A 376 22.33 -6.41 -3.21
C VAL A 376 22.78 -6.19 -4.65
N HIS A 377 22.01 -6.66 -5.62
CA HIS A 377 22.23 -6.39 -7.05
C HIS A 377 21.11 -5.51 -7.56
N ASN A 378 21.43 -4.33 -8.08
CA ASN A 378 20.42 -3.39 -8.57
C ASN A 378 20.65 -3.01 -10.04
N SER A 379 19.56 -2.69 -10.73
CA SER A 379 19.58 -2.12 -12.07
C SER A 379 18.21 -1.49 -12.36
N HIS A 380 17.95 -1.15 -13.61
CA HIS A 380 16.71 -0.54 -14.06
C HIS A 380 16.33 -0.97 -15.47
N VAL A 381 15.06 -0.80 -15.81
CA VAL A 381 14.48 -1.05 -17.12
C VAL A 381 14.06 0.28 -17.72
N THR A 382 14.58 0.59 -18.91
CA THR A 382 14.26 1.82 -19.66
C THR A 382 13.28 1.53 -20.80
N GLY A 383 12.66 2.59 -21.35
CA GLY A 383 11.81 2.47 -22.56
C GLY A 383 10.45 1.78 -22.38
N LEU A 384 10.02 1.51 -21.14
CA LEU A 384 8.75 0.84 -20.85
C LEU A 384 7.53 1.70 -21.21
N HIS A 385 7.54 2.94 -20.73
CA HIS A 385 6.47 3.92 -20.89
C HIS A 385 7.06 5.26 -21.32
N SER A 386 6.29 6.02 -22.11
CA SER A 386 6.61 7.41 -22.46
C SER A 386 6.09 8.41 -21.42
N LEU A 387 5.13 8.00 -20.59
CA LEU A 387 4.58 8.77 -19.48
C LEU A 387 4.93 8.09 -18.15
N PRO A 388 4.89 8.83 -17.03
CA PRO A 388 5.11 8.25 -15.71
C PRO A 388 4.18 7.08 -15.41
N ILE A 389 4.71 6.07 -14.73
CA ILE A 389 3.96 4.93 -14.21
C ILE A 389 3.04 5.45 -13.10
N VAL A 390 1.73 5.18 -13.25
CA VAL A 390 0.71 5.62 -12.29
C VAL A 390 0.32 4.52 -11.29
N SER A 391 0.63 3.26 -11.58
CA SER A 391 0.37 2.13 -10.69
C SER A 391 1.22 0.92 -11.09
N MET A 392 1.69 0.19 -10.07
CA MET A 392 2.47 -1.03 -10.22
C MET A 392 1.92 -2.12 -9.28
N THR A 393 1.75 -3.33 -9.80
CA THR A 393 1.29 -4.49 -9.04
C THR A 393 2.12 -5.72 -9.44
N ALA A 394 2.13 -6.76 -8.63
CA ALA A 394 2.96 -7.94 -8.86
C ALA A 394 2.22 -9.22 -8.51
N ASP A 395 2.38 -10.22 -9.37
CA ASP A 395 2.00 -11.60 -9.08
C ASP A 395 3.06 -12.20 -8.14
N LYS A 396 2.68 -12.44 -6.89
CA LYS A 396 3.60 -12.98 -5.87
C LYS A 396 4.04 -14.42 -6.17
N GLN A 397 3.31 -15.17 -6.99
CA GLN A 397 3.59 -16.58 -7.25
C GLN A 397 4.73 -16.79 -8.25
N ASN A 398 4.78 -15.99 -9.31
CA ASN A 398 5.78 -16.12 -10.39
C ASN A 398 6.69 -14.88 -10.54
N GLY A 399 6.45 -13.83 -9.76
CA GLY A 399 7.23 -12.59 -9.79
C GLY A 399 6.96 -11.67 -10.97
N THR A 400 5.92 -11.93 -11.76
CA THR A 400 5.55 -11.04 -12.86
C THR A 400 5.10 -9.70 -12.32
N VAL A 401 5.67 -8.62 -12.84
CA VAL A 401 5.32 -7.25 -12.49
C VAL A 401 4.48 -6.63 -13.59
N TYR A 402 3.41 -5.95 -13.20
CA TYR A 402 2.55 -5.21 -14.11
C TYR A 402 2.66 -3.73 -13.79
N THR A 403 2.78 -2.91 -14.82
CA THR A 403 2.81 -1.44 -14.71
C THR A 403 1.83 -0.83 -15.69
N CYS A 404 1.25 0.32 -15.34
CA CYS A 404 0.46 1.11 -16.27
C CYS A 404 0.81 2.59 -16.21
N SER A 405 0.53 3.30 -17.30
CA SER A 405 0.63 4.76 -17.37
C SER A 405 -0.73 5.37 -17.74
N SER A 406 -0.84 6.70 -17.61
CA SER A 406 -2.11 7.41 -17.77
C SER A 406 -2.67 7.41 -19.20
N ASP A 407 -1.87 7.07 -20.21
CA ASP A 407 -2.29 6.97 -21.62
C ASP A 407 -3.02 5.67 -21.97
N GLY A 408 -3.28 4.81 -20.97
CA GLY A 408 -3.98 3.55 -21.19
C GLY A 408 -3.06 2.37 -21.50
N LYS A 409 -1.73 2.55 -21.57
CA LYS A 409 -0.79 1.44 -21.78
C LYS A 409 -0.51 0.70 -20.49
N ALA A 410 -0.55 -0.63 -20.55
CA ALA A 410 -0.05 -1.50 -19.50
C ALA A 410 1.07 -2.40 -20.03
N ARG A 411 2.06 -2.69 -19.19
CA ARG A 411 3.20 -3.55 -19.51
C ARG A 411 3.27 -4.68 -18.50
N GLN A 412 3.49 -5.89 -18.99
CA GLN A 412 3.89 -7.05 -18.21
C GLN A 412 5.41 -7.16 -18.26
N LEU A 413 6.06 -7.39 -17.12
CA LEU A 413 7.49 -7.60 -16.98
C LEU A 413 7.72 -8.94 -16.29
N ILE A 414 8.43 -9.84 -16.95
CA ILE A 414 8.70 -11.19 -16.46
C ILE A 414 10.18 -11.25 -16.05
N PRO A 415 10.48 -11.57 -14.77
CA PRO A 415 11.85 -11.73 -14.32
C PRO A 415 12.45 -13.00 -14.93
N ILE A 416 13.60 -12.87 -15.59
CA ILE A 416 14.37 -13.98 -16.15
C ILE A 416 15.74 -13.99 -15.48
N PHE A 417 15.99 -15.06 -14.74
CA PHE A 417 17.29 -15.27 -14.13
C PHE A 417 18.33 -15.57 -15.18
N THR A 418 19.53 -15.07 -14.94
CA THR A 418 20.77 -15.47 -15.61
C THR A 418 21.68 -16.12 -14.57
N ASP A 419 22.86 -16.56 -14.97
CA ASP A 419 23.88 -17.12 -14.08
C ASP A 419 24.37 -16.11 -13.02
N VAL A 420 24.44 -14.81 -13.36
CA VAL A 420 24.98 -13.77 -12.46
C VAL A 420 23.94 -12.74 -11.99
N ALA A 421 22.83 -12.57 -12.72
CA ALA A 421 21.91 -11.46 -12.52
C ALA A 421 20.45 -11.80 -12.87
N LEU A 422 19.60 -10.77 -12.86
CA LEU A 422 18.23 -10.79 -13.33
C LEU A 422 18.09 -9.86 -14.55
N LYS A 423 17.37 -10.29 -15.58
CA LYS A 423 16.89 -9.43 -16.66
C LYS A 423 15.37 -9.45 -16.69
N PHE A 424 14.76 -8.44 -17.29
CA PHE A 424 13.32 -8.44 -17.54
C PHE A 424 13.04 -8.56 -19.04
N GLU A 425 12.20 -9.52 -19.39
CA GLU A 425 11.48 -9.45 -20.66
C GLU A 425 10.14 -8.76 -20.42
N HIS A 426 9.69 -7.96 -21.39
CA HIS A 426 8.48 -7.18 -21.21
C HIS A 426 7.59 -7.18 -22.45
N GLN A 427 6.27 -7.13 -22.23
CA GLN A 427 5.27 -7.09 -23.29
C GLN A 427 4.22 -6.02 -23.02
N LEU A 428 3.74 -5.42 -24.11
CA LEU A 428 2.60 -4.52 -24.08
C LEU A 428 1.31 -5.32 -23.94
N ILE A 429 0.56 -5.06 -22.87
CA ILE A 429 -0.83 -5.47 -22.74
C ILE A 429 -1.65 -4.44 -23.51
N LYS A 430 -2.20 -4.85 -24.64
CA LYS A 430 -2.92 -3.96 -25.56
C LYS A 430 -4.32 -3.63 -25.06
N LEU A 431 -4.42 -2.93 -23.93
CA LEU A 431 -5.69 -2.52 -23.33
C LEU A 431 -6.57 -1.73 -24.31
N SER A 432 -5.99 -1.01 -25.26
CA SER A 432 -6.72 -0.30 -26.30
C SER A 432 -7.50 -1.20 -27.26
N GLU A 433 -7.00 -2.41 -27.54
CA GLU A 433 -7.72 -3.41 -28.35
C GLU A 433 -8.88 -4.04 -27.56
N VAL A 434 -8.77 -4.05 -26.23
CA VAL A 434 -9.73 -4.68 -25.31
C VAL A 434 -10.83 -3.72 -24.88
N PHE A 435 -10.48 -2.45 -24.63
CA PHE A 435 -11.35 -1.43 -24.05
C PHE A 435 -11.59 -0.21 -24.96
N GLY A 436 -10.91 -0.13 -26.10
CA GLY A 436 -10.87 1.07 -26.93
C GLY A 436 -9.95 2.16 -26.36
N SER A 437 -10.08 3.40 -26.84
CA SER A 437 -9.33 4.55 -26.33
C SER A 437 -9.73 4.85 -24.88
N VAL A 438 -8.85 4.51 -23.93
CA VAL A 438 -9.08 4.70 -22.49
C VAL A 438 -7.86 5.33 -21.82
N ARG A 439 -8.10 6.03 -20.72
CA ARG A 439 -7.05 6.40 -19.75
C ARG A 439 -7.09 5.48 -18.56
N THR A 440 -5.93 5.07 -18.06
CA THR A 440 -5.81 4.21 -16.88
C THR A 440 -5.49 5.02 -15.63
N HIS A 441 -6.10 4.65 -14.50
CA HIS A 441 -5.91 5.31 -13.20
C HIS A 441 -5.30 4.38 -12.13
N GLY A 442 -5.29 3.07 -12.36
CA GLY A 442 -4.72 2.09 -11.45
C GLY A 442 -4.93 0.66 -11.94
N ILE A 443 -4.05 -0.25 -11.50
CA ILE A 443 -4.14 -1.69 -11.80
C ILE A 443 -3.94 -2.51 -10.52
N ALA A 444 -4.58 -3.68 -10.47
CA ALA A 444 -4.33 -4.68 -9.44
C ALA A 444 -4.45 -6.08 -10.05
N VAL A 445 -3.51 -6.96 -9.72
CA VAL A 445 -3.56 -8.36 -10.14
C VAL A 445 -4.31 -9.17 -9.08
N SER A 446 -5.10 -10.17 -9.50
CA SER A 446 -5.76 -11.08 -8.58
C SER A 446 -4.73 -11.91 -7.80
N PRO A 447 -5.04 -12.41 -6.58
CA PRO A 447 -4.10 -13.20 -5.77
C PRO A 447 -3.47 -14.40 -6.49
N CYS A 448 -4.23 -15.06 -7.37
CA CYS A 448 -3.77 -16.18 -8.20
C CYS A 448 -3.14 -15.77 -9.53
N GLY A 449 -2.92 -14.47 -9.80
CA GLY A 449 -2.32 -14.00 -11.05
C GLY A 449 -3.16 -14.19 -12.32
N ALA A 450 -4.40 -14.67 -12.22
CA ALA A 450 -5.23 -15.03 -13.37
C ALA A 450 -5.94 -13.83 -14.03
N TYR A 451 -6.17 -12.75 -13.27
CA TYR A 451 -6.89 -11.57 -13.74
C TYR A 451 -6.15 -10.28 -13.40
N LEU A 452 -6.33 -9.28 -14.26
CA LEU A 452 -5.94 -7.89 -14.03
C LEU A 452 -7.20 -7.03 -13.94
N ALA A 453 -7.40 -6.38 -12.81
CA ALA A 453 -8.37 -5.31 -12.66
C ALA A 453 -7.70 -3.99 -13.08
N VAL A 454 -8.44 -3.17 -13.83
CA VAL A 454 -7.96 -1.89 -14.38
C VAL A 454 -9.02 -0.83 -14.16
N ILE A 455 -8.65 0.29 -13.54
CA ILE A 455 -9.55 1.46 -13.49
C ILE A 455 -9.33 2.31 -14.72
N THR A 456 -10.41 2.59 -15.44
CA THR A 456 -10.39 3.32 -16.70
C THR A 456 -11.39 4.47 -16.71
N THR A 457 -11.12 5.45 -17.56
CA THR A 457 -12.08 6.44 -18.06
C THR A 457 -11.95 6.54 -19.57
N GLU A 458 -12.90 7.17 -20.23
CA GLU A 458 -12.81 7.44 -21.66
C GLU A 458 -11.52 8.22 -21.99
N GLY A 459 -10.83 7.76 -23.05
CA GLY A 459 -9.69 8.43 -23.65
C GLY A 459 -10.12 9.55 -24.58
N MET A 460 -9.17 10.09 -25.36
CA MET A 460 -9.51 11.06 -26.40
C MET A 460 -10.24 10.37 -27.54
N THR A 461 -11.29 11.01 -28.05
CA THR A 461 -12.02 10.62 -29.26
C THR A 461 -11.88 11.75 -30.28
N ASN A 462 -11.32 11.44 -31.45
CA ASN A 462 -11.04 12.42 -32.51
C ASN A 462 -10.23 13.65 -32.03
N GLY A 463 -9.28 13.44 -31.13
CA GLY A 463 -8.43 14.51 -30.58
C GLY A 463 -9.10 15.39 -29.51
N LEU A 464 -10.35 15.10 -29.14
CA LEU A 464 -11.08 15.83 -28.10
C LEU A 464 -11.11 15.05 -26.79
N HIS A 465 -11.00 15.76 -25.67
CA HIS A 465 -11.22 15.18 -24.35
C HIS A 465 -12.72 14.97 -24.09
N PRO A 466 -13.11 13.86 -23.46
CA PRO A 466 -14.50 13.61 -23.12
C PRO A 466 -14.99 14.65 -22.09
N VAL A 467 -16.20 15.18 -22.32
CA VAL A 467 -16.83 16.20 -21.46
C VAL A 467 -17.09 15.65 -20.05
N ASN A 468 -17.51 14.39 -19.97
CA ASN A 468 -17.73 13.68 -18.71
C ASN A 468 -16.71 12.54 -18.56
N LYS A 469 -16.20 12.34 -17.34
CA LYS A 469 -15.33 11.20 -17.01
C LYS A 469 -16.16 10.14 -16.32
N ASN A 470 -16.42 9.01 -16.99
CA ASN A 470 -17.05 7.87 -16.35
C ASN A 470 -15.98 6.89 -15.91
N TYR A 471 -15.80 6.78 -14.59
CA TYR A 471 -14.85 5.84 -14.02
C TYR A 471 -15.45 4.44 -13.98
N GLN A 472 -14.70 3.46 -14.47
CA GLN A 472 -15.10 2.05 -14.49
C GLN A 472 -13.96 1.15 -14.04
N VAL A 473 -14.28 0.10 -13.29
CA VAL A 473 -13.38 -1.04 -13.05
C VAL A 473 -13.66 -2.07 -14.14
N GLN A 474 -12.64 -2.40 -14.92
CA GLN A 474 -12.71 -3.41 -15.97
C GLN A 474 -11.74 -4.54 -15.64
N PHE A 475 -12.05 -5.74 -16.14
CA PHE A 475 -11.26 -6.94 -15.87
C PHE A 475 -10.71 -7.52 -17.17
N VAL A 476 -9.45 -7.97 -17.10
CA VAL A 476 -8.75 -8.64 -18.19
C VAL A 476 -8.28 -10.00 -17.70
N THR A 477 -8.48 -11.04 -18.50
CA THR A 477 -7.89 -12.35 -18.25
C THR A 477 -6.42 -12.37 -18.65
N LEU A 478 -5.56 -12.82 -17.73
CA LEU A 478 -4.12 -12.98 -17.93
C LEU A 478 -3.72 -14.44 -18.19
N LYS A 479 -4.44 -15.40 -17.60
CA LYS A 479 -4.19 -16.85 -17.74
C LYS A 479 -5.36 -17.52 -18.44
N THR A 480 -5.11 -18.56 -19.22
CA THR A 480 -6.22 -19.37 -19.77
C THR A 480 -6.97 -20.09 -18.66
N PHE A 481 -8.16 -20.60 -18.96
CA PHE A 481 -8.93 -21.38 -17.99
C PHE A 481 -8.15 -22.62 -17.53
N GLU A 482 -7.47 -23.29 -18.45
CA GLU A 482 -6.67 -24.49 -18.20
C GLU A 482 -5.48 -24.18 -17.29
N GLU A 483 -4.77 -23.07 -17.55
CA GLU A 483 -3.65 -22.62 -16.72
C GLU A 483 -4.12 -22.25 -15.31
N ALA A 484 -5.23 -21.52 -15.20
CA ALA A 484 -5.80 -21.14 -13.91
C ALA A 484 -6.31 -22.37 -13.13
N ALA A 485 -6.95 -23.32 -13.81
CA ALA A 485 -7.45 -24.56 -13.20
C ALA A 485 -6.30 -25.45 -12.73
N ALA A 486 -5.24 -25.62 -13.54
CA ALA A 486 -4.05 -26.37 -13.15
C ALA A 486 -3.41 -25.79 -11.88
N GLN A 487 -3.27 -24.46 -11.82
CA GLN A 487 -2.72 -23.79 -10.63
C GLN A 487 -3.59 -23.93 -9.39
N LEU A 488 -4.92 -23.88 -9.54
CA LEU A 488 -5.85 -24.09 -8.43
C LEU A 488 -5.88 -25.53 -7.92
N LEU A 489 -5.53 -26.50 -8.77
CA LEU A 489 -5.45 -27.92 -8.39
C LEU A 489 -4.10 -28.29 -7.74
N GLU A 490 -3.05 -27.51 -8.02
CA GLU A 490 -1.71 -27.67 -7.43
C GLU A 490 -1.53 -26.91 -6.09
N SER A 491 -2.40 -25.92 -5.80
CA SER A 491 -2.44 -25.16 -4.54
C SER A 491 -3.26 -25.84 -3.46
#